data_AF-A0A659UFI3-F1
#
_entry.id   AF-A0A659UFI3-F1
#
_cell.length_a   1.000
_cell.length_b   1.000
_cell.length_c   1.000
_cell.angle_alpha   90.00
_cell.angle_beta   90.00
_cell.angle_gamma   90.00
#
_symmetry.space_group_name_H-M   'P 1'
#
loop_
_entity.id
_entity.type
_entity.pdbx_description
1 polymer ?
#
loop_
_entity_poly.entity_id
_entity_poly.type
_entity_poly.pdbx_seq_one_letter_code
_entity_poly.pdbx_strand_id
1 'polypeptide(L)'
;KVMKSGCRAEEARLETAERLAKFLALIAVVSWRIFFVTMSARAKPDAAPDSVLTFAEITTLNPIDASRTRPRLQRTTLAAYLLQIAMLGGYLA
;
A
#
# COMPACT_ATOMS: atom_id res chain seq x y z
N LYS A 1 -11.45 -6.89 -6.66
CA LYS A 1 -10.34 -7.82 -7.03
C LYS A 1 -9.38 -8.06 -5.86
N VAL A 2 -8.89 -7.01 -5.18
CA VAL A 2 -8.10 -7.10 -3.92
C VAL A 2 -8.80 -7.89 -2.81
N MET A 3 -10.11 -7.67 -2.65
CA MET A 3 -10.93 -8.30 -1.59
C MET A 3 -11.09 -9.82 -1.72
N LYS A 4 -10.92 -10.40 -2.93
CA LYS A 4 -11.04 -11.86 -3.15
C LYS A 4 -9.70 -12.57 -3.08
N SER A 5 -8.69 -12.12 -3.83
CA SER A 5 -7.40 -12.82 -3.90
C SER A 5 -6.40 -12.42 -2.81
N GLY A 6 -6.53 -11.22 -2.23
CA GLY A 6 -5.57 -10.68 -1.27
C GLY A 6 -5.85 -11.04 0.19
N CYS A 7 -7.12 -11.22 0.55
CA CYS A 7 -7.52 -11.43 1.95
C CYS A 7 -8.19 -12.78 2.23
N ARG A 8 -8.35 -13.65 1.21
CA ARG A 8 -8.93 -14.99 1.35
C ARG A 8 -10.21 -14.98 2.20
N ALA A 9 -11.11 -14.02 1.94
CA ALA A 9 -12.31 -13.85 2.74
C ALA A 9 -13.23 -15.09 2.75
N GLU A 10 -13.10 -15.95 1.74
CA GLU A 10 -13.83 -17.23 1.65
C GLU A 10 -13.19 -18.36 2.48
N GLU A 11 -11.91 -18.25 2.88
CA GLU A 11 -11.24 -19.24 3.76
C GLU A 11 -11.35 -18.89 5.25
N ALA A 12 -11.72 -17.66 5.58
CA ALA A 12 -12.05 -17.26 6.93
C ALA A 12 -13.40 -17.90 7.33
N ARG A 13 -13.36 -19.19 7.70
CA ARG A 13 -14.43 -19.91 8.43
C ARG A 13 -14.66 -19.25 9.79
N LEU A 14 -15.16 -18.01 9.80
CA LEU A 14 -15.53 -17.32 11.01
C LEU A 14 -16.94 -17.76 11.36
N GLU A 15 -17.04 -18.66 12.33
CA GLU A 15 -18.25 -19.36 12.79
C GLU A 15 -19.39 -18.42 13.29
N THR A 16 -19.23 -17.09 13.24
CA THR A 16 -20.25 -16.12 13.67
C THR A 16 -20.26 -14.86 12.78
N ALA A 17 -21.47 -14.43 12.37
CA ALA A 17 -21.70 -13.28 11.48
C ALA A 17 -21.06 -11.96 11.97
N GLU A 18 -20.93 -11.80 13.29
CA GLU A 18 -20.35 -10.61 13.90
C GLU A 18 -18.83 -10.49 13.69
N ARG A 19 -18.11 -11.62 13.71
CA ARG A 19 -16.66 -11.67 13.40
C ARG A 19 -16.42 -11.42 11.92
N LEU A 20 -17.30 -11.93 11.05
CA LEU A 20 -17.26 -11.67 9.62
C LEU A 20 -17.46 -10.18 9.32
N ALA A 21 -18.44 -9.53 9.95
CA ALA A 21 -18.68 -8.10 9.77
C ALA A 21 -17.46 -7.25 10.20
N LYS A 22 -16.85 -7.57 11.35
CA LYS A 22 -15.62 -6.89 11.83
C LYS A 22 -14.44 -7.08 10.86
N PHE A 23 -14.28 -8.29 10.33
CA PHE A 23 -13.24 -8.59 9.35
C PHE A 23 -13.47 -7.87 8.02
N LEU A 24 -14.71 -7.86 7.50
CA LEU A 24 -15.06 -7.14 6.28
C LEU A 24 -14.84 -5.63 6.42
N ALA A 25 -15.18 -5.05 7.58
CA ALA A 25 -14.92 -3.64 7.85
C ALA A 25 -13.41 -3.31 7.80
N LEU A 26 -12.57 -4.14 8.44
CA LEU A 26 -11.11 -3.97 8.40
C LEU A 26 -10.58 -4.06 6.97
N ILE A 27 -10.98 -5.11 6.23
CA ILE A 27 -10.57 -5.29 4.84
C ILE A 27 -11.03 -4.13 3.97
N ALA A 28 -12.23 -3.60 4.18
CA ALA A 28 -12.74 -2.48 3.40
C ALA A 28 -11.86 -1.23 3.56
N VAL A 29 -11.48 -0.89 4.80
CA VAL A 29 -10.60 0.26 5.08
C VAL A 29 -9.22 0.06 4.45
N VAL A 30 -8.62 -1.13 4.62
CA VAL A 30 -7.32 -1.44 4.02
C VAL A 30 -7.38 -1.41 2.50
N SER A 31 -8.43 -2.01 1.91
CA SER A 31 -8.64 -2.05 0.46
C SER A 31 -8.83 -0.64 -0.12
N TRP A 32 -9.59 0.21 0.56
CA TRP A 32 -9.75 1.60 0.17
C TRP A 32 -8.42 2.34 0.22
N ARG A 33 -7.63 2.17 1.29
CA ARG A 33 -6.32 2.83 1.40
C ARG A 33 -5.38 2.43 0.26
N ILE A 34 -5.27 1.13 -0.05
CA ILE A 34 -4.45 0.63 -1.17
C ILE A 34 -4.94 1.21 -2.50
N PHE A 35 -6.26 1.20 -2.72
CA PHE A 35 -6.85 1.76 -3.93
C PHE A 35 -6.55 3.26 -4.08
N PHE A 36 -6.75 4.03 -3.02
CA PHE A 36 -6.52 5.47 -2.99
C PHE A 36 -5.06 5.82 -3.31
N VAL A 37 -4.10 5.17 -2.64
CA VAL A 37 -2.67 5.42 -2.88
C VAL A 37 -2.30 5.07 -4.32
N THR A 38 -2.77 3.92 -4.83
CA THR A 38 -2.49 3.47 -6.19
C THR A 38 -3.07 4.43 -7.24
N MET A 39 -4.32 4.86 -7.07
CA MET A 39 -4.95 5.78 -8.02
C MET A 39 -4.37 7.19 -7.94
N SER A 40 -3.98 7.66 -6.76
CA SER A 40 -3.33 8.97 -6.60
C SER A 40 -2.01 9.03 -7.36
N ALA A 41 -1.17 7.99 -7.26
CA ALA A 41 0.08 7.90 -7.99
C ALA A 41 -0.10 7.79 -9.51
N ARG A 42 -1.21 7.19 -9.98
CA ARG A 42 -1.55 7.13 -11.40
C ARG A 42 -2.04 8.48 -11.93
N ALA A 43 -2.84 9.19 -11.13
CA ALA A 43 -3.40 10.48 -11.52
C ALA A 43 -2.35 11.59 -11.52
N LYS A 44 -1.45 11.61 -10.53
CA LYS A 44 -0.39 12.61 -10.38
C LYS A 44 0.90 11.94 -9.92
N PRO A 45 1.66 11.31 -10.83
CA PRO A 45 2.86 10.55 -10.47
C PRO A 45 3.95 11.42 -9.83
N ASP A 46 4.09 12.66 -10.29
CA ASP A 46 5.11 13.61 -9.83
C ASP A 46 4.69 14.41 -8.59
N ALA A 47 3.53 14.11 -8.00
CA ALA A 47 3.09 14.75 -6.76
C ALA A 47 4.06 14.46 -5.61
N ALA A 48 4.11 15.37 -4.64
CA ALA A 48 4.89 15.17 -3.43
C ALA A 48 4.29 14.02 -2.59
N PRO A 49 5.13 13.14 -2.00
CA PRO A 49 4.67 11.93 -1.31
C PRO A 49 3.83 12.21 -0.07
N ASP A 50 4.07 13.34 0.60
CA ASP A 50 3.34 13.84 1.78
C ASP A 50 1.87 14.20 1.48
N SER A 51 1.51 14.37 0.21
CA SER A 51 0.11 14.56 -0.21
C SER A 51 -0.77 13.31 0.01
N VAL A 52 -0.15 12.14 0.15
CA VAL A 52 -0.86 10.85 0.27
C VAL A 52 -0.34 10.01 1.43
N LEU A 53 0.98 10.01 1.64
CA LEU A 53 1.67 9.26 2.70
C LEU A 53 1.87 10.14 3.93
N THR A 54 1.79 9.52 5.08
CA THR A 54 2.08 10.14 6.36
C THR A 54 3.59 10.33 6.55
N PHE A 55 3.95 11.26 7.43
CA PHE A 55 5.35 11.46 7.82
C PHE A 55 6.01 10.15 8.29
N ALA A 56 5.32 9.36 9.13
CA ALA A 56 5.83 8.10 9.64
C ALA A 56 6.11 7.07 8.52
N GLU A 57 5.22 6.96 7.53
CA GLU A 57 5.42 6.09 6.37
C GLU A 57 6.65 6.53 5.56
N ILE A 58 6.80 7.84 5.31
CA ILE A 58 7.93 8.40 4.57
C ILE A 58 9.25 8.18 5.31
N THR A 59 9.31 8.49 6.61
CA THR A 59 10.52 8.30 7.41
C THR A 59 10.92 6.84 7.54
N THR A 60 9.97 5.92 7.44
CA THR A 60 10.24 4.48 7.44
C THR A 60 10.76 4.00 6.09
N LEU A 61 10.22 4.52 4.99
CA LEU A 61 10.59 4.10 3.62
C LEU A 61 11.95 4.64 3.16
N ASN A 62 12.32 5.84 3.59
CA ASN A 62 13.59 6.48 3.23
C ASN A 62 14.84 5.64 3.55
N PRO A 63 15.07 5.15 4.79
CA PRO A 63 16.24 4.34 5.10
C PRO A 63 16.24 2.99 4.38
N ILE A 64 15.05 2.43 4.09
CA ILE A 64 14.92 1.20 3.33
C ILE A 64 15.36 1.40 1.87
N ASP A 65 15.14 2.58 1.29
CA ASP A 65 15.71 2.89 -0.03
C ASP A 65 17.22 3.04 -0.01
N ALA A 66 17.72 3.75 1.00
CA ALA A 66 19.12 4.11 1.11
C ALA A 66 20.01 2.87 1.24
N SER A 67 19.48 1.76 1.78
CA SER A 67 20.18 0.49 1.86
C SER A 67 20.18 -0.33 0.55
N ARG A 68 19.42 0.09 -0.48
CA ARG A 68 19.41 -0.60 -1.79
C ARG A 68 20.65 -0.25 -2.60
N THR A 69 21.16 -1.24 -3.34
CA THR A 69 22.26 -1.05 -4.30
C THR A 69 21.95 0.01 -5.36
N ARG A 70 20.67 0.19 -5.71
CA ARG A 70 20.19 1.26 -6.60
C ARG A 70 18.99 1.95 -5.94
N PRO A 71 19.21 3.10 -5.28
CA PRO A 71 18.14 3.89 -4.69
C PRO A 71 17.11 4.32 -5.75
N ARG A 72 15.82 4.21 -5.44
CA ARG A 72 14.73 4.56 -6.37
C ARG A 72 14.03 5.88 -6.03
N LEU A 73 14.25 6.43 -4.83
CA LEU A 73 13.75 7.74 -4.40
C LEU A 73 14.62 8.91 -4.84
N GLN A 74 15.46 8.75 -5.87
CA GLN A 74 16.22 9.87 -6.45
C GLN A 74 15.32 11.04 -6.88
N ARG A 75 14.04 10.74 -7.16
CA ARG A 75 12.98 11.74 -7.30
C ARG A 75 11.97 11.52 -6.18
N THR A 76 11.79 12.51 -5.30
CA THR A 76 10.81 12.50 -4.20
C THR A 76 9.39 12.65 -4.74
N THR A 77 8.94 11.66 -5.50
CA THR A 77 7.66 11.62 -6.21
C THR A 77 6.79 10.51 -5.67
N LEU A 78 5.48 10.71 -5.68
CA LEU A 78 4.50 9.74 -5.21
C LEU A 78 4.62 8.40 -5.96
N ALA A 79 4.92 8.42 -7.26
CA ALA A 79 5.15 7.21 -8.04
C ALA A 79 6.38 6.42 -7.56
N ALA A 80 7.48 7.09 -7.21
CA ALA A 80 8.67 6.44 -6.68
C ALA A 80 8.39 5.75 -5.33
N TYR A 81 7.68 6.43 -4.42
CA TYR A 81 7.28 5.83 -3.14
C TYR A 81 6.32 4.65 -3.33
N LEU A 82 5.34 4.74 -4.25
CA LEU A 82 4.46 3.61 -4.55
C LEU A 82 5.24 2.41 -5.10
N LEU A 83 6.22 2.65 -5.98
CA LEU A 83 7.08 1.59 -6.50
C LEU A 83 7.83 0.87 -5.38
N GLN A 84 8.35 1.60 -4.39
CA GLN A 84 9.00 0.98 -3.24
C GLN A 84 8.07 0.12 -2.39
N ILE A 85 6.86 0.62 -2.13
CA ILE A 85 5.84 -0.14 -1.39
C ILE A 85 5.53 -1.44 -2.14
N ALA A 86 5.40 -1.37 -3.48
CA ALA A 86 5.19 -2.56 -4.30
C ALA A 86 6.38 -3.55 -4.21
N MET A 87 7.62 -3.05 -4.18
CA MET A 87 8.81 -3.90 -4.04
C MET A 87 8.87 -4.60 -2.68
N LEU A 88 8.44 -3.95 -1.60
CA LEU A 88 8.29 -4.59 -0.29
C LEU A 88 7.26 -5.73 -0.32
N GLY A 89 6.26 -5.62 -1.19
CA GLY A 89 5.30 -6.67 -1.50
C GLY A 89 5.80 -7.75 -2.47
N GLY A 90 7.07 -7.71 -2.90
CA GLY A 90 7.67 -8.70 -3.80
C GLY A 90 7.63 -8.34 -5.29
N TYR A 91 7.26 -7.12 -5.66
CA TYR A 91 7.37 -6.66 -7.05
C TYR A 91 8.85 -6.48 -7.44
N LEU A 92 9.30 -7.19 -8.48
CA LEU A 92 10.65 -7.12 -9.03
C LEU A 92 10.61 -6.23 -10.27
N ALA A 93 10.79 -4.92 -10.07
CA ALA A 93 10.81 -3.91 -11.13
C ALA A 93 12.15 -3.83 -11.85
#